data_AF-A0A6N9NT50-F1
#
_entry.id   AF-A0A6N9NT50-F1
#
_cell.length_a   1.000
_cell.length_b   1.000
_cell.length_c   1.000
_cell.angle_alpha   90.00
_cell.angle_beta   90.00
_cell.angle_gamma   90.00
#
_symmetry.space_group_name_H-M   'P 1'
#
loop_
_entity.id
_entity.type
_entity.pdbx_description
1 polymer ?
#
loop_
_entity_poly.entity_id
_entity_poly.type
_entity_poly.pdbx_seq_one_letter_code
_entity_poly.pdbx_strand_id
1 'polypeptide(L)'
;MRKALLYIHGKGGSSKETEQLKPFCDGYDIHGIDLSDFTPWGTEEQIQTAFERLKKEYDCVSIVGNSIGAYFSMFALQNSSVEKAFFISPILDMERLILDMMMWANVTEKELQEQGTIQTEFGETLSWEYLSFVRDHPIHWKTPTVILYAEHDNMTSQKIVDSFVSTHQAKLTVMPKGEHWFHTSEQLAFLGEWLKGVC
;
A
#
# COMPACT_ATOMS: atom_id res chain seq x y z
N MET A 1 1.19 17.59 21.28
CA MET A 1 1.53 17.40 19.85
C MET A 1 0.34 16.67 19.22
N ARG A 2 -0.33 17.30 18.26
CA ARG A 2 -1.44 16.71 17.52
C ARG A 2 -0.89 15.82 16.41
N LYS A 3 -1.35 14.57 16.36
CA LYS A 3 -0.93 13.59 15.35
C LYS A 3 -2.12 13.20 14.49
N ALA A 4 -1.93 13.16 13.18
CA ALA A 4 -2.92 12.61 12.26
C ALA A 4 -2.39 11.36 11.56
N LEU A 5 -3.32 10.48 11.23
CA LEU A 5 -3.07 9.24 10.50
C LEU A 5 -3.91 9.24 9.23
N LEU A 6 -3.27 9.36 8.07
CA LEU A 6 -3.94 9.29 6.78
C LEU A 6 -4.03 7.83 6.33
N TYR A 7 -5.24 7.30 6.14
CA TYR A 7 -5.49 5.94 5.65
C TYR A 7 -5.76 5.94 4.15
N ILE A 8 -4.97 5.14 3.42
CA ILE A 8 -5.09 4.90 1.98
C ILE A 8 -5.48 3.42 1.81
N HIS A 9 -6.71 3.20 1.34
CA HIS A 9 -7.28 1.87 1.22
C HIS A 9 -6.68 1.06 0.06
N GLY A 10 -6.90 -0.27 0.12
CA GLY A 10 -6.58 -1.18 -0.98
C GLY A 10 -7.63 -1.18 -2.09
N LYS A 11 -7.43 -2.00 -3.12
CA LYS A 11 -8.41 -2.18 -4.21
C LYS A 11 -9.73 -2.71 -3.65
N GLY A 12 -10.84 -2.05 -4.01
CA GLY A 12 -12.19 -2.40 -3.51
C GLY A 12 -12.51 -1.95 -2.08
N GLY A 13 -11.56 -1.31 -1.38
CA GLY A 13 -11.76 -0.72 -0.06
C GLY A 13 -12.36 0.69 -0.11
N SER A 14 -12.41 1.35 1.05
CA SER A 14 -12.86 2.75 1.17
C SER A 14 -12.35 3.41 2.45
N SER A 15 -12.51 4.73 2.53
CA SER A 15 -12.24 5.54 3.73
C SER A 15 -12.97 5.05 4.98
N LYS A 16 -14.09 4.32 4.85
CA LYS A 16 -14.88 3.78 5.97
C LYS A 16 -14.15 2.73 6.79
N GLU A 17 -13.14 2.08 6.22
CA GLU A 17 -12.32 1.09 6.94
C GLU A 17 -11.56 1.72 8.12
N THR A 18 -11.39 3.05 8.11
CA THR A 18 -10.83 3.80 9.26
C THR A 18 -11.55 3.52 10.58
N GLU A 19 -12.85 3.21 10.57
CA GLU A 19 -13.58 2.84 11.79
C GLU A 19 -13.01 1.59 12.48
N GLN A 20 -12.39 0.68 11.71
CA GLN A 20 -11.76 -0.53 12.25
C GLN A 20 -10.38 -0.23 12.86
N LEU A 21 -9.73 0.87 12.46
CA LEU A 21 -8.41 1.28 12.95
C LEU A 21 -8.51 2.12 14.22
N LYS A 22 -9.58 2.92 14.36
CA LYS A 22 -9.78 3.86 15.49
C LYS A 22 -9.55 3.23 16.88
N PRO A 23 -10.08 2.05 17.21
CA PRO A 23 -9.90 1.45 18.55
C PRO A 23 -8.46 1.07 18.90
N PHE A 24 -7.53 1.13 17.94
CA PHE A 24 -6.17 0.63 18.08
C PHE A 24 -5.11 1.73 17.92
N CYS A 25 -5.51 2.94 17.51
CA CYS A 25 -4.60 4.05 17.24
C CYS A 25 -5.03 5.32 17.97
N ASP A 26 -5.35 5.21 19.27
CA ASP A 26 -5.87 6.29 20.12
C ASP A 26 -4.99 7.57 20.18
N GLY A 27 -3.71 7.45 19.82
CA GLY A 27 -2.78 8.58 19.73
C GLY A 27 -2.91 9.44 18.48
N TYR A 28 -3.81 9.09 17.55
CA TYR A 28 -3.96 9.72 16.25
C TYR A 28 -5.41 10.13 15.95
N ASP A 29 -5.59 11.30 15.34
CA ASP A 29 -6.81 11.60 14.60
C ASP A 29 -6.73 10.91 13.23
N ILE A 30 -7.61 9.95 12.98
CA ILE A 30 -7.58 9.12 11.77
C ILE A 30 -8.46 9.72 10.67
N HIS A 31 -7.89 9.88 9.48
CA HIS A 31 -8.55 10.42 8.29
C HIS A 31 -8.39 9.44 7.13
N GLY A 32 -9.50 9.04 6.50
CA GLY A 32 -9.48 8.22 5.29
C GLY A 32 -9.79 9.07 4.07
N ILE A 33 -9.30 8.63 2.91
CA ILE A 33 -9.68 9.18 1.60
C ILE A 33 -10.29 8.09 0.75
N ASP A 34 -11.24 8.46 -0.10
CA ASP A 34 -11.77 7.58 -1.14
C ASP A 34 -11.07 7.92 -2.45
N LEU A 35 -10.37 6.95 -3.03
CA LEU A 35 -9.67 7.11 -4.30
C LEU A 35 -10.64 6.95 -5.47
N SER A 36 -10.61 7.89 -6.42
CA SER A 36 -11.45 7.83 -7.63
C SER A 36 -10.89 6.98 -8.78
N ASP A 37 -9.62 6.58 -8.68
CA ASP A 37 -8.90 5.75 -9.66
C ASP A 37 -8.00 4.76 -8.92
N PHE A 38 -7.48 3.76 -9.63
CA PHE A 38 -6.53 2.77 -9.13
C PHE A 38 -5.27 2.70 -10.01
N THR A 39 -4.86 3.85 -10.53
CA THR A 39 -3.55 4.08 -11.11
C THR A 39 -2.73 5.04 -10.23
N PRO A 40 -1.39 4.97 -10.26
CA PRO A 40 -0.58 5.89 -9.45
C PRO A 40 -0.76 7.34 -9.88
N TRP A 41 -0.80 7.62 -11.19
CA TRP A 41 -0.99 8.97 -11.72
C TRP A 41 -2.39 9.53 -11.47
N GLY A 42 -3.43 8.69 -11.43
CA GLY A 42 -4.80 9.11 -11.12
C GLY A 42 -5.05 9.38 -9.62
N THR A 43 -4.20 8.85 -8.74
CA THR A 43 -4.39 8.94 -7.27
C THR A 43 -3.42 9.90 -6.59
N GLU A 44 -2.33 10.28 -7.24
CA GLU A 44 -1.27 11.12 -6.68
C GLU A 44 -1.79 12.44 -6.09
N GLU A 45 -2.51 13.23 -6.89
CA GLU A 45 -3.00 14.55 -6.46
C GLU A 45 -3.97 14.44 -5.27
N GLN A 46 -4.80 13.40 -5.24
CA GLN A 46 -5.76 13.15 -4.16
C GLN A 46 -5.04 12.86 -2.84
N ILE A 47 -4.02 11.99 -2.89
CA ILE A 47 -3.20 11.63 -1.73
C ILE A 47 -2.40 12.84 -1.24
N GLN A 48 -1.72 13.56 -2.14
CA GLN A 48 -0.94 14.76 -1.81
C GLN A 48 -1.82 15.85 -1.19
N THR A 49 -2.98 16.15 -1.78
CA THR A 49 -3.90 17.16 -1.28
C THR A 49 -4.41 16.84 0.13
N ALA A 50 -4.78 15.58 0.37
CA ALA A 50 -5.23 15.14 1.68
C ALA A 50 -4.11 15.22 2.72
N PHE A 51 -2.90 14.79 2.37
CA PHE A 51 -1.73 14.87 3.24
C PHE A 51 -1.38 16.31 3.61
N GLU A 52 -1.32 17.21 2.61
CA GLU A 52 -1.00 18.63 2.82
C GLU A 52 -2.05 19.36 3.66
N ARG A 53 -3.34 18.99 3.54
CA ARG A 53 -4.38 19.50 4.44
C ARG A 53 -4.08 19.12 5.89
N LEU A 54 -3.76 17.86 6.15
CA LEU A 54 -3.42 17.40 7.50
C LEU A 54 -2.14 18.07 8.02
N LYS A 55 -1.12 18.29 7.17
CA LYS A 55 0.11 18.99 7.57
C LYS A 55 -0.11 20.43 8.02
N LYS A 56 -1.19 21.10 7.61
CA LYS A 56 -1.55 22.45 8.08
C LYS A 56 -2.16 22.44 9.48
N GLU A 57 -2.76 21.32 9.89
CA GLU A 57 -3.52 21.20 11.12
C GLU A 57 -2.77 20.39 12.19
N TYR A 58 -1.90 19.47 11.79
CA TYR A 58 -1.25 18.51 12.68
C TYR A 58 0.27 18.68 12.69
N ASP A 59 0.86 18.47 13.87
CA ASP A 59 2.32 18.58 14.04
C ASP A 59 3.02 17.42 13.31
N CYS A 60 2.47 16.21 13.45
CA CYS A 60 2.97 14.99 12.82
C CYS A 60 1.85 14.33 12.01
N VAL A 61 2.18 13.90 10.79
CA VAL A 61 1.26 13.13 9.94
C VAL A 61 1.94 11.83 9.56
N SER A 62 1.35 10.72 9.98
CA SER A 62 1.72 9.36 9.58
C SER A 62 0.72 8.84 8.55
N ILE A 63 1.07 7.76 7.85
CA ILE A 63 0.17 7.11 6.89
C ILE A 63 -0.07 5.65 7.23
N VAL A 64 -1.25 5.15 6.90
CA VAL A 64 -1.52 3.73 6.78
C VAL A 64 -1.80 3.42 5.32
N GLY A 65 -1.04 2.50 4.74
CA GLY A 65 -1.27 2.00 3.39
C GLY A 65 -1.69 0.54 3.45
N ASN A 66 -2.87 0.22 2.93
CA ASN A 66 -3.36 -1.14 2.84
C ASN A 66 -3.22 -1.66 1.41
N SER A 67 -2.53 -2.78 1.20
CA SER A 67 -2.31 -3.38 -0.12
C SER A 67 -1.73 -2.38 -1.13
N ILE A 68 -2.41 -2.15 -2.27
CA ILE A 68 -2.01 -1.18 -3.30
C ILE A 68 -1.94 0.26 -2.76
N GLY A 69 -2.70 0.58 -1.69
CA GLY A 69 -2.64 1.88 -1.03
C GLY A 69 -1.25 2.19 -0.46
N ALA A 70 -0.46 1.17 -0.09
CA ALA A 70 0.93 1.35 0.30
C ALA A 70 1.80 1.84 -0.88
N TYR A 71 1.65 1.22 -2.05
CA TYR A 71 2.36 1.62 -3.26
C TYR A 71 2.01 3.06 -3.67
N PHE A 72 0.72 3.39 -3.72
CA PHE A 72 0.29 4.75 -4.06
C PHE A 72 0.78 5.79 -3.05
N SER A 73 0.77 5.45 -1.76
CA SER A 73 1.29 6.35 -0.74
C SER A 73 2.78 6.60 -0.91
N MET A 74 3.56 5.55 -1.21
CA MET A 74 4.99 5.70 -1.46
C MET A 74 5.24 6.55 -2.71
N PHE A 75 4.55 6.28 -3.81
CA PHE A 75 4.67 7.05 -5.05
C PHE A 75 4.35 8.54 -4.82
N ALA A 76 3.21 8.84 -4.20
CA ALA A 76 2.71 10.20 -4.04
C ALA A 76 3.46 11.01 -2.97
N LEU A 77 3.99 10.36 -1.93
CA LEU A 77 4.53 11.03 -0.74
C LEU A 77 6.03 10.80 -0.50
N GLN A 78 6.76 10.14 -1.40
CA GLN A 78 8.22 9.90 -1.25
C GLN A 78 9.06 11.19 -1.09
N ASN A 79 8.53 12.34 -1.51
CA ASN A 79 9.16 13.65 -1.37
C ASN A 79 8.55 14.49 -0.23
N SER A 80 7.63 13.92 0.55
CA SER A 80 6.92 14.58 1.65
C SER A 80 7.50 14.18 3.01
N SER A 81 7.35 15.05 4.01
CA SER A 81 7.79 14.78 5.39
C SER A 81 6.76 13.93 6.15
N VAL A 82 6.59 12.68 5.73
CA VAL A 82 5.79 11.67 6.43
C VAL A 82 6.54 11.22 7.68
N GLU A 83 5.87 11.23 8.84
CA GLU A 83 6.50 10.87 10.12
C GLU A 83 6.83 9.37 10.21
N LYS A 84 5.84 8.55 9.83
CA LYS A 84 5.90 7.09 9.92
C LYS A 84 4.87 6.48 8.98
N ALA A 85 5.17 5.30 8.44
CA ALA A 85 4.22 4.52 7.65
C ALA A 85 3.88 3.18 8.30
N PHE A 86 2.60 2.84 8.26
CA PHE A 86 2.05 1.57 8.70
C PHE A 86 1.51 0.85 7.47
N PHE A 87 2.16 -0.24 7.07
CA PHE A 87 1.79 -0.96 5.87
C PHE A 87 1.17 -2.31 6.21
N ILE A 88 -0.01 -2.57 5.66
CA ILE A 88 -0.79 -3.80 5.85
C ILE A 88 -0.82 -4.52 4.51
N SER A 89 -0.26 -5.73 4.45
CA SER A 89 -0.11 -6.53 3.23
C SER A 89 0.36 -5.71 2.02
N PRO A 90 1.43 -4.90 2.13
CA PRO A 90 1.72 -3.89 1.12
C PRO A 90 2.10 -4.48 -0.23
N ILE A 91 1.70 -3.79 -1.31
CA ILE A 91 2.42 -3.91 -2.58
C ILE A 91 3.66 -3.01 -2.50
N LEU A 92 4.84 -3.64 -2.51
CA LEU A 92 6.12 -2.95 -2.34
C LEU A 92 6.88 -2.76 -3.66
N ASP A 93 6.58 -3.58 -4.66
CA ASP A 93 7.21 -3.58 -5.98
C ASP A 93 6.14 -3.83 -7.05
N MET A 94 5.63 -2.75 -7.64
CA MET A 94 4.55 -2.81 -8.62
C MET A 94 5.02 -3.36 -9.96
N GLU A 95 6.26 -3.07 -10.38
CA GLU A 95 6.82 -3.69 -11.59
C GLU A 95 6.82 -5.21 -11.44
N ARG A 96 7.34 -5.70 -10.31
CA ARG A 96 7.39 -7.14 -10.06
C ARG A 96 5.99 -7.76 -10.02
N LEU A 97 5.01 -7.11 -9.38
CA LEU A 97 3.64 -7.59 -9.37
C LEU A 97 3.06 -7.67 -10.79
N ILE A 98 3.27 -6.65 -11.64
CA ILE A 98 2.82 -6.67 -13.04
C ILE A 98 3.47 -7.82 -13.82
N LEU A 99 4.78 -8.03 -13.66
CA LEU A 99 5.50 -9.12 -14.31
C LEU A 99 5.02 -10.51 -13.84
N ASP A 100 4.68 -10.65 -12.56
CA ASP A 100 4.12 -11.89 -12.03
C ASP A 100 2.71 -12.15 -12.59
N MET A 101 1.86 -11.12 -12.68
CA MET A 101 0.55 -11.21 -13.33
C MET A 101 0.66 -11.58 -14.82
N MET A 102 1.64 -11.02 -15.53
CA MET A 102 1.93 -11.39 -16.93
C MET A 102 2.32 -12.87 -17.04
N MET A 103 3.18 -13.35 -16.15
CA MET A 103 3.57 -14.76 -16.09
C MET A 103 2.36 -15.68 -15.84
N TRP A 104 1.48 -15.32 -14.90
CA TRP A 104 0.25 -16.09 -14.61
C TRP A 104 -0.70 -16.12 -15.81
N ALA A 105 -0.78 -15.02 -16.56
CA ALA A 105 -1.59 -14.92 -17.78
C ALA A 105 -0.90 -15.49 -19.04
N ASN A 106 0.35 -15.96 -18.93
CA ASN A 106 1.19 -16.38 -20.06
C ASN A 106 1.29 -15.29 -21.15
N VAL A 107 1.48 -14.03 -20.73
CA VAL A 107 1.63 -12.84 -21.58
C VAL A 107 3.09 -12.39 -21.59
N THR A 108 3.63 -12.12 -22.77
CA THR A 108 4.97 -11.53 -22.93
C THR A 108 4.93 -10.00 -22.93
N GLU A 109 6.05 -9.35 -22.61
CA GLU A 109 6.15 -7.88 -22.69
C GLU A 109 5.88 -7.35 -24.09
N LYS A 110 6.32 -8.08 -25.13
CA LYS A 110 6.07 -7.71 -26.52
C LYS A 110 4.57 -7.71 -26.84
N GLU A 111 3.86 -8.75 -26.43
CA GLU A 111 2.40 -8.81 -26.63
C GLU A 111 1.67 -7.70 -25.88
N LEU A 112 2.08 -7.42 -24.63
CA LEU A 112 1.51 -6.33 -23.85
C LEU A 112 1.77 -4.97 -24.50
N GLN A 113 2.99 -4.74 -24.98
CA GLN A 113 3.37 -3.51 -25.69
C GLN A 113 2.56 -3.31 -26.98
N GLU A 114 2.37 -4.37 -27.78
CA GLU A 114 1.63 -4.31 -29.04
C GLU A 114 0.12 -4.09 -28.82
N GLN A 115 -0.47 -4.68 -27.78
CA GLN A 115 -1.90 -4.59 -27.50
C GLN A 115 -2.28 -3.40 -26.60
N GLY A 116 -1.33 -2.84 -25.86
CA GLY A 116 -1.54 -1.77 -24.89
C GLY A 116 -2.18 -2.25 -23.58
N THR A 117 -3.30 -2.98 -23.66
CA THR A 117 -3.99 -3.57 -22.51
C THR A 117 -4.47 -4.98 -22.78
N ILE A 118 -4.40 -5.86 -21.79
CA ILE A 118 -4.86 -7.26 -21.89
C ILE A 118 -5.69 -7.60 -20.66
N GLN A 119 -6.93 -8.04 -20.87
CA GLN A 119 -7.80 -8.56 -19.81
C GLN A 119 -7.37 -9.97 -19.43
N THR A 120 -7.24 -10.25 -18.14
CA THR A 120 -6.84 -11.57 -17.63
C THR A 120 -8.05 -12.36 -17.14
N GLU A 121 -7.94 -13.69 -17.12
CA GLU A 121 -9.01 -14.57 -16.61
C GLU A 121 -9.22 -14.44 -15.09
N PHE A 122 -8.23 -13.92 -14.36
CA PHE A 122 -8.32 -13.67 -12.93
C PHE A 122 -8.85 -12.27 -12.57
N GLY A 123 -9.38 -11.53 -13.56
CA GLY A 123 -10.14 -10.30 -13.35
C GLY A 123 -9.32 -9.01 -13.26
N GLU A 124 -8.00 -9.08 -13.44
CA GLU A 124 -7.13 -7.91 -13.54
C GLU A 124 -6.86 -7.53 -15.00
N THR A 125 -6.55 -6.26 -15.24
CA THR A 125 -6.13 -5.76 -16.56
C THR A 125 -4.63 -5.46 -16.55
N LEU A 126 -3.88 -6.16 -17.40
CA LEU A 126 -2.49 -5.80 -17.68
C LEU A 126 -2.46 -4.55 -18.56
N SER A 127 -1.59 -3.60 -18.25
CA SER A 127 -1.46 -2.34 -19.00
C SER A 127 0.01 -2.03 -19.28
N TRP A 128 0.34 -1.85 -20.55
CA TRP A 128 1.67 -1.41 -20.98
C TRP A 128 1.98 0.00 -20.47
N GLU A 129 1.00 0.90 -20.44
CA GLU A 129 1.15 2.24 -19.89
C GLU A 129 1.52 2.15 -18.41
N TYR A 130 0.85 1.29 -17.64
CA TYR A 130 1.17 1.11 -16.22
C TYR A 130 2.57 0.50 -16.03
N LEU A 131 2.91 -0.56 -16.78
CA LEU A 131 4.25 -1.14 -16.71
C LEU A 131 5.35 -0.13 -17.07
N SER A 132 5.13 0.68 -18.10
CA SER A 132 6.07 1.74 -18.50
C SER A 132 6.17 2.82 -17.42
N PHE A 133 5.03 3.24 -16.87
CA PHE A 133 4.98 4.25 -15.83
C PHE A 133 5.79 3.88 -14.59
N VAL A 134 5.64 2.64 -14.08
CA VAL A 134 6.36 2.23 -12.86
C VAL A 134 7.87 2.13 -13.08
N ARG A 135 8.31 1.84 -14.31
CA ARG A 135 9.73 1.82 -14.69
C ARG A 135 10.31 3.23 -14.78
N ASP A 136 9.53 4.17 -15.32
CA ASP A 136 9.93 5.57 -15.46
C ASP A 136 9.89 6.34 -14.13
N HIS A 137 9.17 5.83 -13.14
CA HIS A 137 8.97 6.49 -11.83
C HIS A 137 9.33 5.57 -10.66
N PRO A 138 10.63 5.25 -10.48
CA PRO A 138 11.07 4.40 -9.37
C PRO A 138 10.75 5.05 -8.02
N ILE A 139 10.37 4.22 -7.04
CA ILE A 139 10.10 4.67 -5.68
C ILE A 139 11.41 4.78 -4.89
N HIS A 140 11.63 5.95 -4.31
CA HIS A 140 12.73 6.27 -3.40
C HIS A 140 12.21 6.56 -2.00
N TRP A 141 11.66 5.54 -1.35
CA TRP A 141 11.04 5.66 -0.04
C TRP A 141 12.08 5.71 1.09
N LYS A 142 11.96 6.68 2.00
CA LYS A 142 12.89 6.85 3.14
C LYS A 142 12.20 6.90 4.50
N THR A 143 10.88 6.93 4.51
CA THR A 143 10.08 7.07 5.73
C THR A 143 10.22 5.81 6.61
N PRO A 144 10.41 5.97 7.92
CA PRO A 144 10.36 4.85 8.87
C PRO A 144 9.04 4.08 8.72
N THR A 145 9.14 2.77 8.50
CA THR A 145 7.99 1.94 8.12
C THR A 145 7.85 0.75 9.08
N VAL A 146 6.63 0.40 9.42
CA VAL A 146 6.32 -0.89 10.06
C VAL A 146 5.35 -1.63 9.16
N ILE A 147 5.62 -2.91 8.94
CA ILE A 147 4.90 -3.76 8.00
C ILE A 147 4.24 -4.89 8.77
N LEU A 148 2.93 -5.05 8.57
CA LEU A 148 2.22 -6.29 8.82
C LEU A 148 2.09 -7.04 7.50
N TYR A 149 2.65 -8.24 7.46
CA TYR A 149 2.67 -9.10 6.29
C TYR A 149 2.02 -10.45 6.61
N ALA A 150 1.28 -11.01 5.65
CA ALA A 150 0.65 -12.32 5.78
C ALA A 150 1.58 -13.42 5.25
N GLU A 151 1.77 -14.51 6.02
CA GLU A 151 2.65 -15.62 5.61
C GLU A 151 2.27 -16.25 4.25
N HIS A 152 0.98 -16.26 3.92
CA HIS A 152 0.45 -16.77 2.64
C HIS A 152 -0.01 -15.64 1.71
N ASP A 153 0.65 -14.48 1.76
CA ASP A 153 0.45 -13.43 0.77
C ASP A 153 0.87 -13.93 -0.63
N ASN A 154 -0.08 -13.90 -1.55
CA ASN A 154 0.06 -14.35 -2.93
C ASN A 154 0.35 -13.21 -3.91
N MET A 155 0.37 -11.96 -3.44
CA MET A 155 0.57 -10.76 -4.25
C MET A 155 2.00 -10.23 -4.10
N THR A 156 2.50 -10.16 -2.87
CA THR A 156 3.86 -9.69 -2.59
C THR A 156 4.65 -10.83 -1.96
N SER A 157 5.66 -11.36 -2.65
CA SER A 157 6.45 -12.46 -2.10
C SER A 157 7.27 -12.05 -0.86
N GLN A 158 7.51 -13.01 0.04
CA GLN A 158 8.39 -12.83 1.21
C GLN A 158 9.76 -12.25 0.83
N LYS A 159 10.33 -12.66 -0.31
CA LYS A 159 11.62 -12.15 -0.81
C LYS A 159 11.59 -10.63 -1.06
N ILE A 160 10.49 -10.10 -1.58
CA ILE A 160 10.33 -8.66 -1.82
C ILE A 160 10.26 -7.92 -0.48
N VAL A 161 9.48 -8.45 0.47
CA VAL A 161 9.36 -7.87 1.81
C VAL A 161 10.70 -7.86 2.54
N ASP A 162 11.43 -8.98 2.53
CA ASP A 162 12.75 -9.09 3.15
C ASP A 162 13.75 -8.10 2.52
N SER A 163 13.73 -7.99 1.19
CA SER A 163 14.55 -7.01 0.46
C SER A 163 14.22 -5.58 0.89
N PHE A 164 12.93 -5.23 0.96
CA PHE A 164 12.49 -3.92 1.42
C PHE A 164 12.96 -3.64 2.85
N VAL A 165 12.78 -4.59 3.77
CA VAL A 165 13.19 -4.46 5.18
C VAL A 165 14.71 -4.31 5.32
N SER A 166 15.49 -5.00 4.50
CA SER A 166 16.96 -4.91 4.54
C SER A 166 17.52 -3.60 3.97
N THR A 167 16.78 -2.94 3.09
CA THR A 167 17.22 -1.74 2.35
C THR A 167 16.60 -0.44 2.87
N HIS A 168 15.54 -0.53 3.66
CA HIS A 168 14.80 0.61 4.20
C HIS A 168 14.81 0.61 5.73
N GLN A 169 14.44 1.74 6.34
CA GLN A 169 14.18 1.81 7.78
C GLN A 169 12.83 1.15 8.10
N ALA A 170 12.73 -0.17 7.93
CA ALA A 170 11.50 -0.90 8.10
C ALA A 170 11.60 -2.01 9.16
N LYS A 171 10.48 -2.31 9.81
CA LYS A 171 10.33 -3.46 10.70
C LYS A 171 9.19 -4.33 10.21
N LEU A 172 9.37 -5.64 10.24
CA LEU A 172 8.40 -6.62 9.77
C LEU A 172 7.75 -7.35 10.94
N THR A 173 6.43 -7.51 10.87
CA THR A 173 5.66 -8.49 11.63
C THR A 173 4.97 -9.41 10.63
N VAL A 174 5.19 -10.72 10.76
CA VAL A 174 4.52 -11.72 9.93
C VAL A 174 3.37 -12.32 10.72
N MET A 175 2.18 -12.31 10.14
CA MET A 175 1.03 -13.07 10.64
C MET A 175 1.11 -14.51 10.10
N PRO A 176 1.30 -15.52 10.97
CA PRO A 176 1.24 -16.92 10.55
C PRO A 176 -0.13 -17.26 9.97
N LYS A 177 -0.16 -18.04 8.88
CA LYS A 177 -1.40 -18.45 8.17
C LYS A 177 -2.29 -17.28 7.69
N GLY A 178 -1.80 -16.05 7.76
CA GLY A 178 -2.50 -14.89 7.22
C GLY A 178 -2.52 -14.96 5.69
N GLU A 179 -3.57 -14.40 5.09
CA GLU A 179 -3.70 -14.21 3.65
C GLU A 179 -3.57 -12.72 3.33
N HIS A 180 -3.31 -12.37 2.06
CA HIS A 180 -3.15 -10.98 1.63
C HIS A 180 -4.29 -10.08 2.12
N TRP A 181 -5.54 -10.55 1.98
CA TRP A 181 -6.71 -9.87 2.53
C TRP A 181 -7.04 -10.40 3.93
N PHE A 182 -6.83 -9.56 4.94
CA PHE A 182 -7.21 -9.82 6.33
C PHE A 182 -8.73 -9.70 6.48
N HIS A 183 -9.43 -10.83 6.65
CA HIS A 183 -10.89 -10.86 6.69
C HIS A 183 -11.46 -11.83 7.73
N THR A 184 -10.71 -12.83 8.17
CA THR A 184 -11.17 -13.73 9.24
C THR A 184 -11.08 -13.04 10.60
N SER A 185 -11.89 -13.47 11.57
CA SER A 185 -11.84 -12.90 12.92
C SER A 185 -10.47 -13.02 13.58
N GLU A 186 -9.73 -14.10 13.29
CA GLU A 186 -8.35 -14.29 13.76
C GLU A 186 -7.39 -13.29 13.11
N GLN A 187 -7.48 -13.10 11.79
CA GLN A 187 -6.69 -12.11 11.06
C GLN A 187 -6.97 -10.68 11.54
N LEU A 188 -8.25 -10.32 11.69
CA LEU A 188 -8.64 -8.99 12.16
C LEU A 188 -8.21 -8.74 13.62
N ALA A 189 -8.28 -9.75 14.49
CA ALA A 189 -7.77 -9.64 15.85
C ALA A 189 -6.25 -9.44 15.86
N PHE A 190 -5.50 -10.18 15.05
CA PHE A 190 -4.05 -10.01 14.92
C PHE A 190 -3.68 -8.62 14.40
N LEU A 191 -4.38 -8.13 13.37
CA LEU A 191 -4.22 -6.77 12.85
C LEU A 191 -4.46 -5.73 13.94
N GLY A 192 -5.51 -5.88 14.74
CA GLY A 192 -5.81 -4.98 15.85
C GLY A 192 -4.71 -4.95 16.91
N GLU A 193 -4.22 -6.11 17.34
CA GLU A 193 -3.11 -6.20 18.31
C GLU A 193 -1.80 -5.65 17.74
N TRP A 194 -1.53 -5.87 16.45
CA TRP A 194 -0.39 -5.25 15.78
C TRP A 194 -0.51 -3.73 15.77
N LEU A 195 -1.67 -3.18 15.38
CA LEU A 195 -1.93 -1.74 15.37
C LEU A 195 -1.71 -1.12 16.76
N LYS A 196 -2.24 -1.73 17.83
CA LYS A 196 -2.01 -1.26 19.22
C LYS A 196 -0.53 -1.20 19.63
N GLY A 197 0.31 -2.03 19.01
CA GLY A 197 1.74 -2.06 19.30
C GLY A 197 2.57 -1.07 18.50
N VAL A 198 2.01 -0.49 17.44
CA VAL A 198 2.76 0.38 16.52
C VAL A 198 2.20 1.79 16.41
N CYS A 199 0.88 1.95 16.55
CA CYS A 199 0.21 3.18 16.93
C CYS A 199 0.33 3.39 18.46
#